data_AF-A0A352XAZ8-F1
#
_entry.id   AF-A0A352XAZ8-F1
#
_cell.length_a   1.000
_cell.length_b   1.000
_cell.length_c   1.000
_cell.angle_alpha   90.00
_cell.angle_beta   90.00
_cell.angle_gamma   90.00
#
_symmetry.space_group_name_H-M   'P 1'
#
loop_
_entity.id
_entity.type
_entity.pdbx_description
1 polymer ?
#
loop_
_entity_poly.entity_id
_entity_poly.type
_entity_poly.pdbx_seq_one_letter_code
_entity_poly.pdbx_strand_id
1 'polypeptide(L)'
;MCLKIALTSTLQKNNIIEKIIKSIIPASGVENLKKIINSIANFTLRVAVNSKFLSSCYYKPAKNEIQRIPYKRNTDEPSPVNYEDLLKLAYRRRSVRWYLQKPVPRELIDRALAVATLSPSACNRQPFEFHIFDDPDVVKKVASIPMGTKGFSHNFPVISDYDPKWQ
;
A
#
# COMPACT_ATOMS: atom_id res chain seq x y z
N MET A 1 -14.80 15.77 10.48
CA MET A 1 -15.33 15.44 11.83
C MET A 1 -15.86 14.01 11.92
N CYS A 2 -16.14 13.32 10.81
CA CYS A 2 -16.71 11.96 10.81
C CYS A 2 -15.74 10.79 11.13
N LEU A 3 -14.42 10.95 10.94
CA LEU A 3 -13.47 9.84 11.20
C LEU A 3 -13.17 9.59 12.70
N LYS A 4 -13.36 10.61 13.55
CA LYS A 4 -13.09 10.51 15.00
C LYS A 4 -14.23 9.83 15.76
N ILE A 5 -15.43 9.76 15.20
CA ILE A 5 -16.61 9.08 15.77
C ILE A 5 -16.61 7.60 15.39
N ALA A 6 -16.11 7.24 14.20
CA ALA A 6 -16.07 5.86 13.73
C ALA A 6 -15.09 4.97 14.51
N LEU A 7 -13.94 5.52 14.95
CA LEU A 7 -12.92 4.80 15.72
C LEU A 7 -13.32 4.59 17.20
N THR A 8 -14.00 5.56 17.82
CA THR A 8 -14.52 5.41 19.18
C THR A 8 -15.74 4.50 19.24
N SER A 9 -16.60 4.48 18.21
CA SER A 9 -17.74 3.58 18.16
C SER A 9 -17.37 2.12 17.85
N THR A 10 -16.24 1.86 17.18
CA THR A 10 -15.69 0.49 17.04
C THR A 10 -15.02 0.01 18.33
N LEU A 11 -14.29 0.89 19.04
CA LEU A 11 -13.64 0.53 20.30
C LEU A 11 -14.63 0.26 21.45
N GLN A 12 -15.78 0.95 21.52
CA GLN A 12 -16.82 0.64 22.51
C GLN A 12 -17.58 -0.67 22.23
N LYS A 13 -17.71 -1.09 20.96
CA LYS A 13 -18.33 -2.40 20.59
C LYS A 13 -17.46 -3.61 20.96
N ASN A 14 -16.17 -3.41 21.22
CA ASN A 14 -15.24 -4.50 21.52
C ASN A 14 -15.48 -5.17 22.89
N ASN A 15 -15.98 -4.44 23.90
CA ASN A 15 -16.16 -5.03 25.25
C ASN A 15 -17.35 -6.00 25.36
N ILE A 16 -18.41 -5.79 24.58
CA ILE A 16 -19.58 -6.69 24.56
C ILE A 16 -19.26 -7.94 23.74
N ILE A 17 -18.63 -7.76 22.58
CA ILE A 17 -18.21 -8.85 21.69
C ILE A 17 -17.15 -9.72 22.39
N GLU A 18 -16.18 -9.15 23.11
CA GLU A 18 -15.23 -9.94 23.89
C GLU A 18 -15.88 -10.78 24.99
N LYS A 19 -16.89 -10.25 25.70
CA LYS A 19 -17.62 -11.01 26.74
C LYS A 19 -18.38 -12.19 26.15
N ILE A 20 -19.01 -12.00 25.00
CA ILE A 20 -19.76 -13.05 24.28
C ILE A 20 -18.79 -14.11 23.71
N ILE A 21 -17.66 -13.70 23.15
CA ILE A 21 -16.65 -14.62 22.63
C ILE A 21 -16.01 -15.45 23.76
N LYS A 22 -15.73 -14.82 24.92
CA LYS A 22 -15.20 -15.50 26.12
C LYS A 22 -16.20 -16.48 26.76
N SER A 23 -17.51 -16.32 26.54
CA SER A 23 -18.53 -17.25 27.04
C SER A 23 -18.81 -18.43 26.11
N ILE A 24 -18.42 -18.33 24.83
CA ILE A 24 -18.73 -19.33 23.79
C ILE A 24 -17.49 -20.15 23.40
N ILE A 25 -16.29 -19.59 23.49
CA ILE A 25 -15.05 -20.21 23.01
C ILE A 25 -14.09 -20.45 24.19
N PRO A 26 -13.54 -21.67 24.37
CA PRO A 26 -12.56 -21.95 25.41
C PRO A 26 -11.34 -21.02 25.29
N ALA A 27 -10.66 -20.72 26.40
CA ALA A 27 -9.58 -19.74 26.44
C ALA A 27 -8.48 -19.97 25.38
N SER A 28 -8.20 -21.22 25.03
CA SER A 28 -7.26 -21.60 23.96
C SER A 28 -7.72 -21.14 22.56
N GLY A 29 -9.02 -21.14 22.28
CA GLY A 29 -9.59 -20.66 21.02
C GLY A 29 -9.58 -19.14 20.91
N VAL A 30 -9.76 -18.41 22.03
CA VAL A 30 -9.64 -16.95 22.07
C VAL A 30 -8.19 -16.52 21.84
N GLU A 31 -7.22 -17.24 22.40
CA GLU A 31 -5.79 -16.98 22.19
C GLU A 31 -5.39 -17.20 20.72
N ASN A 32 -5.91 -18.26 20.08
CA ASN A 32 -5.70 -18.51 18.65
C ASN A 32 -6.38 -17.46 17.77
N LEU A 33 -7.59 -17.01 18.10
CA LEU A 33 -8.24 -15.91 17.38
C LEU A 33 -7.48 -14.60 17.52
N LYS A 34 -6.96 -14.29 18.70
CA LYS A 34 -6.08 -13.13 18.92
C LYS A 34 -4.79 -13.23 18.11
N LYS A 35 -4.18 -14.42 18.03
CA LYS A 35 -3.00 -14.65 17.17
C LYS A 35 -3.33 -14.45 15.70
N ILE A 36 -4.49 -14.92 15.23
CA ILE A 36 -4.95 -14.73 13.86
C ILE A 36 -5.24 -13.26 13.58
N ILE A 37 -5.98 -12.58 14.45
CA ILE A 37 -6.29 -11.15 14.33
C ILE A 37 -5.00 -10.31 14.39
N ASN A 38 -4.07 -10.61 15.29
CA ASN A 38 -2.79 -9.92 15.36
C ASN A 38 -1.91 -10.23 14.15
N SER A 39 -1.95 -11.45 13.61
CA SER A 39 -1.26 -11.81 12.37
C SER A 39 -1.83 -11.05 11.18
N ILE A 40 -3.15 -11.01 11.03
CA ILE A 40 -3.86 -10.24 10.01
C ILE A 40 -3.58 -8.75 10.19
N ALA A 41 -3.69 -8.20 11.40
CA ALA A 41 -3.45 -6.79 11.68
C ALA A 41 -1.98 -6.42 11.43
N ASN A 42 -1.01 -7.24 11.81
CA ASN A 42 0.42 -7.00 11.53
C ASN A 42 0.75 -7.13 10.05
N PHE A 43 0.04 -8.00 9.32
CA PHE A 43 0.15 -8.13 7.88
C PHE A 43 -0.42 -6.88 7.17
N THR A 44 -1.60 -6.43 7.57
CA THR A 44 -2.23 -5.20 7.04
C THR A 44 -1.51 -3.92 7.49
N LEU A 45 -0.89 -3.89 8.68
CA LEU A 45 -0.08 -2.76 9.16
C LEU A 45 1.30 -2.66 8.50
N ARG A 46 1.90 -3.78 8.05
CA ARG A 46 3.09 -3.74 7.18
C ARG A 46 2.76 -3.18 5.79
N VAL A 47 1.52 -3.38 5.35
CA VAL A 47 0.98 -2.83 4.09
C VAL A 47 0.63 -1.34 4.22
N ALA A 48 0.02 -0.93 5.34
CA ALA A 48 -0.23 0.48 5.69
C ALA A 48 1.04 1.13 6.26
N VAL A 49 1.97 1.42 5.37
CA VAL A 49 3.34 1.85 5.64
C VAL A 49 3.46 2.84 6.81
N ASN A 50 4.26 2.48 7.82
CA ASN A 50 4.79 3.38 8.86
C ASN A 50 5.90 4.30 8.29
N SER A 51 5.80 4.66 7.00
CA SER A 51 6.75 5.51 6.30
C SER A 51 6.25 6.95 6.36
N LYS A 52 6.90 7.75 7.20
CA LYS A 52 6.68 9.20 7.29
C LYS A 52 6.81 9.88 5.92
N PHE A 53 7.70 9.34 5.07
CA PHE A 53 7.92 9.80 3.70
C PHE A 53 6.70 9.55 2.81
N LEU A 54 6.20 8.31 2.72
CA LEU A 54 5.01 8.03 1.90
C LEU A 54 3.76 8.74 2.43
N SER A 55 3.60 8.86 3.75
CA SER A 55 2.51 9.64 4.36
C SER A 55 2.52 11.13 3.96
N SER A 56 3.69 11.67 3.58
CA SER A 56 3.79 13.04 3.06
C SER A 56 3.32 13.18 1.62
N CYS A 57 3.40 12.11 0.83
CA CYS A 57 2.99 12.09 -0.57
C CYS A 57 1.46 12.02 -0.75
N TYR A 58 0.73 11.52 0.26
CA TYR A 58 -0.73 11.42 0.20
C TYR A 58 -1.43 12.76 0.41
N TYR A 59 -2.47 13.01 -0.41
CA TYR A 59 -3.34 14.16 -0.27
C TYR A 59 -4.03 14.19 1.10
N LYS A 60 -3.88 15.32 1.80
CA LYS A 60 -4.60 15.61 3.04
C LYS A 60 -5.63 16.70 2.75
N PRO A 61 -6.93 16.42 2.89
CA PRO A 61 -7.95 17.42 2.63
C PRO A 61 -7.76 18.60 3.58
N ALA A 62 -7.67 19.82 3.03
CA ALA A 62 -7.60 21.03 3.82
C ALA A 62 -8.89 21.20 4.64
N LYS A 63 -8.76 21.62 5.90
CA LYS A 63 -9.91 21.84 6.80
C LYS A 63 -10.61 23.18 6.56
N ASN A 64 -9.96 24.10 5.85
CA ASN A 64 -10.41 25.47 5.62
C ASN A 64 -10.65 25.71 4.13
N GLU A 65 -11.31 26.81 3.78
CA GLU A 65 -11.46 27.25 2.39
C GLU A 65 -10.08 27.37 1.73
N ILE A 66 -9.87 26.58 0.67
CA ILE A 66 -8.60 26.56 -0.07
C ILE A 66 -8.58 27.80 -0.95
N GLN A 67 -7.71 28.76 -0.62
CA GLN A 67 -7.43 29.89 -1.49
C GLN A 67 -6.88 29.35 -2.82
N ARG A 68 -7.58 29.61 -3.92
CA ARG A 68 -7.15 29.19 -5.26
C ARG A 68 -6.17 30.23 -5.81
N ILE A 69 -4.88 29.97 -5.69
CA ILE A 69 -3.82 30.83 -6.23
C ILE A 69 -3.15 30.18 -7.44
N PRO A 70 -2.64 30.97 -8.40
CA PRO A 70 -1.80 30.44 -9.47
C PRO A 70 -0.60 29.67 -8.92
N TYR A 71 -0.35 28.46 -9.44
CA TYR A 71 0.82 27.68 -9.06
C TYR A 71 2.09 28.26 -9.67
N LYS A 72 3.00 28.78 -8.84
CA LYS A 72 4.33 29.21 -9.28
C LYS A 72 5.24 27.98 -9.40
N ARG A 73 5.46 27.52 -10.62
CA ARG A 73 6.44 26.45 -10.90
C ARG A 73 7.86 26.99 -10.68
N ASN A 74 8.70 26.24 -9.97
CA ASN A 74 10.13 26.53 -9.93
C ASN A 74 10.74 26.19 -11.31
N THR A 75 11.33 27.19 -11.95
CA THR A 75 12.06 27.11 -13.22
C THR A 75 13.44 27.73 -13.13
N ASP A 76 13.91 28.00 -11.91
CA ASP A 76 15.20 28.65 -11.65
C ASP A 76 16.37 27.71 -12.00
N GLU A 77 16.13 26.40 -11.88
CA GLU A 77 17.07 25.35 -12.28
C GLU A 77 16.54 24.58 -13.49
N PRO A 78 17.41 24.19 -14.45
CA PRO A 78 17.01 23.34 -15.55
C PRO A 78 16.56 21.97 -15.04
N SER A 79 15.70 21.30 -15.82
CA SER A 79 15.30 19.93 -15.49
C SER A 79 16.54 19.05 -15.34
N PRO A 80 16.66 18.27 -14.24
CA PRO A 80 17.79 17.36 -14.05
C PRO A 80 17.79 16.20 -15.06
N VAL A 81 16.69 15.99 -15.78
CA VAL A 81 16.51 14.96 -16.80
C VAL A 81 16.09 15.61 -18.11
N ASN A 82 16.85 15.36 -19.18
CA ASN A 82 16.50 15.82 -20.52
C ASN A 82 15.61 14.78 -21.26
N TYR A 83 15.10 15.17 -22.43
CA TYR A 83 14.25 14.31 -23.25
C TYR A 83 14.91 12.98 -23.63
N GLU A 84 16.17 13.01 -24.07
CA GLU A 84 16.89 11.82 -24.53
C GLU A 84 17.11 10.80 -23.41
N ASP A 85 17.39 11.27 -22.20
CA ASP A 85 17.56 10.41 -21.02
C ASP A 85 16.25 9.71 -20.65
N LEU A 86 15.13 10.46 -20.67
CA LEU A 86 13.81 9.90 -20.42
C LEU A 86 13.41 8.88 -21.49
N LEU A 87 13.65 9.18 -22.77
CA LEU A 87 13.34 8.30 -23.89
C LEU A 87 14.13 6.99 -23.79
N LYS A 88 15.44 7.07 -23.51
CA LYS A 88 16.29 5.88 -23.30
C LYS A 88 15.81 5.04 -22.13
N LEU A 89 15.43 5.66 -21.02
CA LEU A 89 14.88 4.95 -19.85
C LEU A 89 13.59 4.22 -20.20
N ALA A 90 12.66 4.90 -20.88
CA ALA A 90 11.38 4.32 -21.31
C ALA A 90 11.57 3.14 -22.26
N TYR A 91 12.50 3.25 -23.22
CA TYR A 91 12.82 2.19 -24.19
C TYR A 91 13.46 0.96 -23.51
N ARG A 92 14.30 1.16 -22.49
CA ARG A 92 14.97 0.07 -21.77
C ARG A 92 14.04 -0.77 -20.89
N ARG A 93 12.89 -0.25 -20.48
CA ARG A 93 11.95 -0.96 -19.60
C ARG A 93 11.36 -2.17 -20.33
N ARG A 94 11.44 -3.35 -19.72
CA ARG A 94 10.86 -4.60 -20.24
C ARG A 94 10.01 -5.29 -19.18
N SER A 95 8.97 -6.00 -19.64
CA SER A 95 8.20 -6.89 -18.77
C SER A 95 9.00 -8.18 -18.55
N VAL A 96 9.77 -8.20 -17.47
CA VAL A 96 10.57 -9.37 -17.04
C VAL A 96 9.68 -10.35 -16.29
N ARG A 97 9.92 -11.64 -16.48
CA ARG A 97 9.15 -12.74 -15.84
C ARG A 97 10.03 -13.72 -15.08
N TRP A 98 11.35 -13.57 -15.19
CA TRP A 98 12.35 -14.38 -14.49
C TRP A 98 13.31 -13.46 -13.75
N TYR A 99 13.42 -13.67 -12.45
CA TYR A 99 14.07 -12.84 -11.45
C TYR A 99 15.08 -13.69 -10.66
N LEU A 100 16.15 -13.02 -10.25
CA LEU A 100 17.05 -13.56 -9.25
C LEU A 100 16.30 -13.73 -7.93
N GLN A 101 16.57 -14.84 -7.23
CA GLN A 101 16.03 -15.10 -5.88
C GLN A 101 16.78 -14.27 -4.83
N LYS A 102 16.81 -12.95 -5.04
CA LYS A 102 17.45 -11.97 -4.17
C LYS A 102 16.37 -11.08 -3.56
N PRO A 103 16.38 -10.88 -2.22
CA PRO A 103 15.44 -9.97 -1.58
C PRO A 103 15.66 -8.54 -2.09
N VAL A 104 14.55 -7.82 -2.31
CA VAL A 104 14.57 -6.42 -2.71
C VAL A 104 14.51 -5.55 -1.45
N PRO A 105 15.49 -4.65 -1.22
CA PRO A 105 15.45 -3.74 -0.09
C PRO A 105 14.18 -2.90 -0.08
N ARG A 106 13.51 -2.80 1.08
CA ARG A 106 12.22 -2.12 1.20
C ARG A 106 12.29 -0.65 0.78
N GLU A 107 13.39 0.02 1.09
CA GLU A 107 13.63 1.42 0.71
C GLU A 107 13.53 1.65 -0.80
N LEU A 108 13.97 0.70 -1.64
CA LEU A 108 13.88 0.85 -3.09
C LEU A 108 12.43 0.76 -3.57
N ILE A 109 11.63 -0.12 -2.95
CA ILE A 109 10.20 -0.24 -3.23
C ILE A 109 9.49 1.06 -2.81
N ASP A 110 9.78 1.58 -1.62
CA ASP A 110 9.18 2.81 -1.12
C ASP A 110 9.52 4.02 -2.02
N ARG A 111 10.76 4.11 -2.52
CA ARG A 111 11.15 5.15 -3.49
C ARG A 111 10.37 5.03 -4.80
N ALA A 112 10.16 3.81 -5.31
CA ALA A 112 9.36 3.59 -6.50
C ALA A 112 7.89 3.99 -6.29
N LEU A 113 7.31 3.64 -5.13
CA LEU A 113 5.95 4.03 -4.76
C LEU A 113 5.81 5.55 -4.63
N ALA A 114 6.80 6.24 -4.05
CA ALA A 114 6.77 7.69 -3.94
C ALA A 114 6.67 8.36 -5.32
N VAL A 115 7.41 7.88 -6.32
CA VAL A 115 7.27 8.36 -7.70
C VAL A 115 5.86 8.05 -8.24
N ALA A 116 5.34 6.84 -8.01
CA ALA A 116 4.01 6.46 -8.47
C ALA A 116 2.90 7.35 -7.91
N THR A 117 2.99 7.74 -6.63
CA THR A 117 1.99 8.60 -5.95
C THR A 117 1.91 10.02 -6.52
N LEU A 118 2.92 10.48 -7.26
CA LEU A 118 2.91 11.78 -7.93
C LEU A 118 2.08 11.79 -9.22
N SER A 119 1.54 10.63 -9.63
CA SER A 119 0.67 10.54 -10.81
C SER A 119 -0.62 11.34 -10.61
N PRO A 120 -1.10 12.10 -11.61
CA PRO A 120 -2.34 12.84 -11.51
C PRO A 120 -3.54 11.89 -11.36
N SER A 121 -4.57 12.31 -10.62
CA SER A 121 -5.83 11.57 -10.46
C SER A 121 -7.03 12.50 -10.55
N ALA A 122 -8.18 11.97 -10.97
CA ALA A 122 -9.41 12.75 -11.11
C ALA A 122 -9.78 13.42 -9.77
N CYS A 123 -9.98 14.74 -9.81
CA CYS A 123 -10.22 15.58 -8.64
C CYS A 123 -9.16 15.43 -7.52
N ASN A 124 -7.94 15.00 -7.86
CA ASN A 124 -6.87 14.65 -6.93
C ASN A 124 -7.31 13.67 -5.81
N ARG A 125 -8.22 12.74 -6.14
CA ARG A 125 -8.75 11.76 -5.16
C ARG A 125 -7.71 10.76 -4.68
N GLN A 126 -6.66 10.52 -5.47
CA GLN A 126 -5.60 9.54 -5.20
C GLN A 126 -6.19 8.18 -4.74
N PRO A 127 -7.05 7.55 -5.57
CA PRO A 127 -7.83 6.37 -5.16
C PRO A 127 -7.00 5.09 -5.16
N PHE A 128 -5.68 5.19 -4.98
CA PHE A 128 -4.74 4.08 -5.06
C PHE A 128 -4.30 3.60 -3.68
N GLU A 129 -4.35 2.29 -3.50
CA GLU A 129 -3.77 1.59 -2.36
C GLU A 129 -2.83 0.51 -2.88
N PHE A 130 -1.62 0.46 -2.33
CA PHE A 130 -0.58 -0.48 -2.74
C PHE A 130 -0.33 -1.46 -1.61
N HIS A 131 -0.55 -2.76 -1.88
CA HIS A 131 -0.29 -3.84 -0.93
C HIS A 131 0.98 -4.56 -1.34
N ILE A 132 2.02 -4.47 -0.51
CA ILE A 132 3.33 -5.06 -0.81
C ILE A 132 3.53 -6.34 0.01
N PHE A 133 3.79 -7.44 -0.68
CA PHE A 133 4.05 -8.75 -0.07
C PHE A 133 5.48 -9.19 -0.37
N ASP A 134 6.27 -9.37 0.69
CA ASP A 134 7.68 -9.78 0.64
C ASP A 134 7.97 -11.08 1.43
N ASP A 135 6.95 -11.64 2.11
CA ASP A 135 7.01 -12.98 2.70
C ASP A 135 6.88 -14.05 1.59
N PRO A 136 7.84 -14.98 1.42
CA PRO A 136 7.82 -15.96 0.34
C PRO A 136 6.56 -16.83 0.26
N ASP A 137 5.96 -17.20 1.39
CA ASP A 137 4.78 -18.07 1.42
C ASP A 137 3.52 -17.29 1.03
N VAL A 138 3.46 -16.01 1.42
CA VAL A 138 2.41 -15.10 1.01
C VAL A 138 2.53 -14.76 -0.47
N VAL A 139 3.75 -14.43 -0.93
CA VAL A 139 4.02 -14.10 -2.33
C VAL A 139 3.54 -15.23 -3.23
N LYS A 140 3.86 -16.49 -2.91
CA LYS A 140 3.37 -17.66 -3.68
C LYS A 140 1.86 -17.74 -3.73
N LYS A 141 1.17 -17.52 -2.60
CA LYS A 141 -0.29 -17.54 -2.53
C LYS A 141 -0.90 -16.44 -3.40
N VAL A 142 -0.49 -15.19 -3.18
CA VAL A 142 -1.02 -14.03 -3.93
C VAL A 142 -0.70 -14.16 -5.41
N ALA A 143 0.53 -14.50 -5.77
CA ALA A 143 0.95 -14.68 -7.15
C ALA A 143 0.28 -15.87 -7.86
N SER A 144 -0.35 -16.80 -7.14
CA SER A 144 -1.08 -17.91 -7.77
C SER A 144 -2.50 -17.53 -8.23
N ILE A 145 -3.04 -16.40 -7.76
CA ILE A 145 -4.41 -15.96 -8.04
C ILE A 145 -4.56 -15.50 -9.50
N PRO A 146 -3.71 -14.61 -10.04
CA PRO A 146 -3.91 -14.07 -11.38
C PRO A 146 -3.56 -15.11 -12.44
N MET A 147 -4.50 -15.39 -13.33
CA MET A 147 -4.35 -16.37 -14.42
C MET A 147 -3.14 -16.11 -15.33
N GLY A 148 -2.76 -14.84 -15.53
CA GLY A 148 -1.65 -14.44 -16.41
C GLY A 148 -0.25 -14.75 -15.87
N THR A 149 -0.12 -15.24 -14.64
CA THR A 149 1.17 -15.48 -13.97
C THR A 149 1.52 -16.96 -13.78
N LYS A 150 0.62 -17.87 -14.15
CA LYS A 150 0.73 -19.33 -13.88
C LYS A 150 2.07 -19.97 -14.27
N GLY A 151 2.74 -19.48 -15.32
CA GLY A 151 4.00 -20.05 -15.80
C GLY A 151 5.26 -19.59 -15.05
N PHE A 152 5.17 -18.58 -14.19
CA PHE A 152 6.37 -17.92 -13.63
C PHE A 152 6.14 -17.27 -12.24
N SER A 153 4.95 -17.37 -11.67
CA SER A 153 4.60 -16.81 -10.35
C SER A 153 5.49 -17.32 -9.22
N HIS A 154 5.93 -18.58 -9.31
CA HIS A 154 6.83 -19.23 -8.35
C HIS A 154 8.20 -18.56 -8.22
N ASN A 155 8.55 -17.68 -9.16
CA ASN A 155 9.85 -17.04 -9.23
C ASN A 155 9.85 -15.60 -8.68
N PHE A 156 8.69 -15.06 -8.29
CA PHE A 156 8.62 -13.70 -7.76
C PHE A 156 9.26 -13.58 -6.37
N PRO A 157 10.23 -12.68 -6.17
CA PRO A 157 10.77 -12.40 -4.83
C PRO A 157 9.87 -11.48 -4.00
N VAL A 158 9.05 -10.66 -4.66
CA VAL A 158 8.11 -9.70 -4.07
C VAL A 158 6.97 -9.49 -5.06
N ILE A 159 5.76 -9.27 -4.57
CA ILE A 159 4.61 -8.90 -5.40
C ILE A 159 3.87 -7.72 -4.77
N SER A 160 3.46 -6.77 -5.61
CA SER A 160 2.56 -5.69 -5.22
C SER A 160 1.20 -5.91 -5.83
N ASP A 161 0.15 -5.83 -5.02
CA ASP A 161 -1.22 -5.75 -5.49
C ASP A 161 -1.76 -4.32 -5.35
N TYR A 162 -2.75 -4.01 -6.18
CA TYR A 162 -3.42 -2.73 -6.20
C TYR A 162 -4.91 -2.96 -5.98
N ASP A 163 -5.45 -2.34 -4.93
CA ASP A 163 -6.88 -2.37 -4.66
C ASP A 163 -7.54 -1.06 -5.14
N PRO A 164 -8.34 -1.09 -6.22
CA PRO A 164 -9.14 0.06 -6.61
C PRO A 164 -10.31 0.27 -5.64
N LYS A 165 -10.32 1.41 -4.93
CA LYS A 165 -11.44 1.82 -4.05
C LYS A 165 -12.76 2.17 -4.76
N TRP A 166 -13.00 1.64 -5.95
CA TRP A 166 -14.19 1.93 -6.77
C TRP A 166 -15.17 0.76 -6.86
N GLN A 167 -15.13 -0.17 -5.90
CA GLN A 167 -16.20 -1.13 -5.62
C GLN A 167 -16.91 -0.76 -4.32
#